data_AF-A0A1M7RQR9-F1
#
_entry.id   AF-A0A1M7RQR9-F1
#
_cell.length_a   1.000
_cell.length_b   1.000
_cell.length_c   1.000
_cell.angle_alpha   90.00
_cell.angle_beta   90.00
_cell.angle_gamma   90.00
#
_symmetry.space_group_name_H-M   'P 1'
#
loop_
_entity.id
_entity.type
_entity.pdbx_description
1 polymer ?
#
loop_
_entity_poly.entity_id
_entity_poly.type
_entity_poly.pdbx_seq_one_letter_code
_entity_poly.pdbx_strand_id
1 'polypeptide(L)' 'MNADRINVWFAHIIEWEFPGFSVDKCFDNLLKMQEEIDKNGVVEGTIHRYLIVAKKEK' A
#
# COMPACT_ATOMS: atom_id res chain seq x y z
N MET A 1 9.47 -16.72 0.45
CA MET A 1 8.30 -15.90 0.83
C MET A 1 8.40 -14.62 -0.01
N ASN A 2 7.55 -14.50 -1.03
CA ASN A 2 7.63 -13.43 -2.03
C ASN A 2 7.21 -12.08 -1.43
N ALA A 3 7.83 -11.00 -1.87
CA ALA A 3 7.59 -9.63 -1.38
C ALA A 3 6.11 -9.22 -1.49
N ASP A 4 5.38 -9.74 -2.46
CA ASP A 4 3.99 -9.38 -2.75
C ASP A 4 3.04 -9.81 -1.61
N ARG A 5 3.30 -10.99 -1.03
CA ARG A 5 2.55 -11.46 0.15
C ARG A 5 2.85 -10.62 1.38
N ILE A 6 4.07 -10.07 1.50
CA ILE A 6 4.45 -9.19 2.61
C ILE A 6 3.71 -7.85 2.47
N ASN A 7 3.63 -7.31 1.26
CA ASN A 7 2.93 -6.05 0.98
C ASN A 7 1.42 -6.15 1.27
N VAL A 8 0.76 -7.21 0.79
CA VAL A 8 -0.68 -7.44 1.07
C VAL A 8 -0.93 -7.66 2.56
N TRP A 9 -0.05 -8.37 3.25
CA TRP A 9 -0.16 -8.59 4.69
C TRP A 9 0.00 -7.30 5.49
N PHE A 10 0.89 -6.41 5.07
CA PHE A 10 1.06 -5.09 5.68
C PHE A 10 -0.20 -4.22 5.54
N ALA A 11 -0.81 -4.17 4.36
CA ALA A 11 -2.05 -3.43 4.12
C ALA A 11 -3.21 -3.94 4.99
N HIS A 12 -3.24 -5.24 5.29
CA HIS A 12 -4.25 -5.81 6.19
C HIS A 12 -4.07 -5.41 7.66
N ILE A 13 -2.83 -5.21 8.13
CA ILE A 13 -2.57 -4.82 9.54
C ILE A 13 -2.97 -3.36 9.79
N ILE A 14 -2.85 -2.52 8.77
CA ILE A 14 -3.12 -1.08 8.83
C ILE A 14 -4.49 -0.79 8.20
N GLU A 15 -5.54 -1.40 8.76
CA GLU A 15 -6.90 -1.27 8.21
C GLU A 15 -7.40 0.18 8.12
N TRP A 16 -6.92 1.05 9.01
CA TRP A 16 -7.28 2.47 9.01
C TRP A 16 -6.71 3.24 7.82
N GLU A 17 -5.62 2.76 7.20
CA GLU A 17 -5.02 3.35 6.01
C GLU A 17 -5.77 2.93 4.74
N PHE A 18 -6.35 1.73 4.75
CA PHE A 18 -7.06 1.15 3.60
C PHE A 18 -8.49 0.70 3.98
N PRO A 19 -9.39 1.64 4.31
CA PRO A 19 -10.74 1.30 4.71
C PRO A 19 -11.48 0.52 3.61
N GLY A 20 -12.00 -0.66 3.96
CA GLY A 20 -12.72 -1.53 3.03
C GLY A 20 -11.84 -2.39 2.13
N PHE A 21 -10.51 -2.37 2.32
CA PHE A 21 -9.59 -3.27 1.64
C PHE A 21 -9.87 -4.73 2.01
N SER A 22 -9.84 -5.59 1.01
CA SER A 22 -9.80 -7.03 1.16
C SER A 22 -9.18 -7.61 -0.10
N VAL A 23 -8.43 -8.69 0.02
CA VAL A 23 -7.78 -9.35 -1.11
C VAL A 23 -8.81 -9.68 -2.20
N ASP A 24 -9.97 -10.24 -1.82
CA ASP A 24 -11.00 -10.66 -2.76
C ASP A 24 -11.57 -9.49 -3.58
N LYS A 25 -11.86 -8.35 -2.96
CA LYS A 25 -12.40 -7.17 -3.65
C LYS A 25 -11.38 -6.47 -4.56
N CYS A 26 -10.10 -6.63 -4.27
CA CYS A 26 -9.02 -5.93 -4.97
C CYS A 26 -8.17 -6.86 -5.84
N PHE A 27 -8.55 -8.13 -5.98
CA PHE A 27 -7.72 -9.18 -6.56
C PHE A 27 -7.24 -8.84 -7.98
N ASP A 28 -8.15 -8.39 -8.86
CA ASP A 28 -7.81 -8.04 -10.24
C ASP A 28 -6.79 -6.88 -10.32
N ASN A 29 -6.87 -5.93 -9.40
CA ASN A 29 -5.92 -4.80 -9.36
C ASN A 29 -4.57 -5.24 -8.77
N LEU A 30 -4.57 -6.17 -7.81
CA LEU A 30 -3.33 -6.77 -7.29
C LEU A 30 -2.61 -7.57 -8.37
N LEU A 31 -3.33 -8.27 -9.24
CA LEU A 31 -2.74 -8.97 -10.38
C LEU A 31 -2.09 -8.01 -11.37
N LYS A 32 -2.78 -6.91 -11.72
CA LYS A 32 -2.19 -5.86 -12.59
C LYS A 32 -0.95 -5.24 -11.97
N MET A 33 -0.98 -4.99 -10.66
CA MET A 33 0.17 -4.49 -9.92
C MET A 33 1.34 -5.49 -9.98
N GLN A 34 1.07 -6.80 -9.86
CA GLN A 34 2.08 -7.84 -10.02
C GLN A 34 2.69 -7.84 -11.43
N GLU A 35 1.85 -7.75 -12.47
CA GLU A 35 2.30 -7.68 -13.85
C GLU A 35 3.22 -6.47 -14.10
N GLU A 36 2.92 -5.32 -13.48
CA GLU A 36 3.78 -4.13 -13.55
C GLU A 36 5.12 -4.33 -12.83
N ILE A 37 5.14 -4.97 -11.66
CA ILE A 37 6.38 -5.32 -10.95
C ILE A 37 7.21 -6.30 -11.78
N ASP A 38 6.59 -7.35 -12.33
CA ASP A 38 7.28 -8.37 -13.10
C ASP A 38 7.91 -7.79 -14.37
N LYS A 39 7.23 -6.81 -14.98
CA LYS A 39 7.70 -6.14 -16.20
C LYS A 39 8.75 -5.05 -15.94
N ASN A 40 8.54 -4.21 -14.93
CA ASN A 40 9.30 -2.97 -14.73
C ASN A 40 10.19 -3.00 -13.47
N GLY A 41 10.04 -4.01 -12.61
CA GLY A 41 10.72 -4.12 -11.32
C GLY A 41 10.19 -3.18 -10.23
N VAL A 42 9.20 -2.34 -10.54
CA VAL A 42 8.68 -1.31 -9.65
C VAL A 42 7.22 -0.98 -10.01
N VAL A 43 6.45 -0.58 -8.99
CA VAL A 43 5.15 0.08 -9.15
C VAL A 43 5.26 1.48 -8.59
N GLU A 44 4.89 2.46 -9.40
CA GLU A 44 4.92 3.87 -9.02
C GLU A 44 3.54 4.33 -8.53
N GLY A 45 3.54 5.07 -7.43
CA GLY A 45 2.32 5.64 -6.85
C GLY A 45 2.52 7.10 -6.50
N THR A 46 1.46 7.90 -6.61
CA THR A 46 1.46 9.28 -6.12
C THR A 46 0.87 9.29 -4.71
N ILE A 47 1.62 9.80 -3.74
CA ILE A 47 1.14 9.95 -2.36
C ILE A 47 1.21 11.41 -1.93
N HIS A 48 0.13 11.88 -1.31
CA HIS A 48 0.12 13.18 -0.64
C HIS A 48 0.76 13.00 0.74
N ARG A 49 1.84 13.74 1.01
CA ARG A 49 2.53 13.74 2.32
C ARG A 49 2.26 15.06 3.02
N TYR A 50 1.57 15.00 4.14
CA TYR A 50 1.35 16.15 5.02
C TYR A 50 2.33 16.07 6.19
N LEU A 51 3.06 17.16 6.44
CA LEU A 51 3.95 17.29 7.59
C LEU A 51 3.27 18.15 8.65
N ILE A 52 2.88 17.54 9.77
CA ILE A 52 2.34 18.26 10.91
C ILE A 52 3.48 18.47 11.91
N VAL A 53 3.81 19.72 12.19
CA VAL A 53 4.83 20.09 13.19
C VAL A 53 4.13 20.70 14.39
N ALA A 54 4.33 20.10 15.57
CA ALA A 54 3.85 20.64 16.83
C ALA A 54 5.04 21.07 17.69
N LYS A 55 4.89 22.23 18.35
CA LYS A 55 5.82 22.70 19.37
C LYS A 55 5.08 22.71 20.70
N LYS A 56 5.67 22.10 21.72
CA LYS A 56 5.17 22.20 23.08
C LYS A 56 5.18 23.68 23.51
N GLU A 57 4.02 24.20 23.90
CA GLU A 57 3.95 25.51 24.56
C GLU A 57 4.66 25.45 25.91
N LYS A 58 5.30 26.55 26.29
CA LYS A 58 6.04 26.66 27.56
C LYS A 58 5.11 26.47 28.75
#